data_AF-K7N7M2-F1
#
_entry.id   AF-K7N7M2-F1
#
_cell.length_a   1.000
_cell.length_b   1.000
_cell.length_c   1.000
_cell.angle_alpha   90.00
_cell.angle_beta   90.00
_cell.angle_gamma   90.00
#
_symmetry.space_group_name_H-M   'P 1'
#
loop_
_entity.id
_entity.type
_entity.pdbx_description
1 polymer ?
#
loop_
_entity_poly.entity_id
_entity_poly.type
_entity_poly.pdbx_seq_one_letter_code
_entity_poly.pdbx_strand_id
1 'polypeptide(L)'
;GGESGPGKHFDINGMKGYSASFDDRTVKDIASDPTVKYVEPDMVVNATANVVQRNAPSWGLSRISSKKSGATDYVYDSTAGEGIVVYGVDTGIDIKHADFGGRAEWGTNTADNDNTDGNGHGTHTASTAVGSKFGVAKKASVVAVKVLGADGSGTNSQVIAGMDWAVKDSKSRGATGKSVMNMSLGGAFSRAMNDAAANVVKSGVFLSVAAGNEAQDASNSSPASAPNVCTIAASTNSDGSASFTNFGSVVDLYAPGKDITAAFPG
;
A
#
# COMPACT_ATOMS: atom_id res chain seq x y z
N GLY A 1 -9.44 -37.65 -16.25
CA GLY A 1 -10.64 -38.48 -16.42
C GLY A 1 -11.09 -38.94 -15.06
N GLY A 2 -12.16 -38.34 -14.57
CA GLY A 2 -12.74 -38.58 -13.25
C GLY A 2 -13.66 -37.42 -12.90
N GLU A 3 -14.81 -37.31 -13.56
CA GLU A 3 -15.89 -36.46 -13.09
C GLU A 3 -16.34 -37.02 -11.73
N SER A 4 -16.22 -36.23 -10.68
CA SER A 4 -16.87 -36.51 -9.40
C SER A 4 -18.19 -35.75 -9.38
N GLY A 5 -19.26 -36.40 -8.92
CA GLY A 5 -20.57 -35.78 -8.76
C GLY A 5 -20.51 -34.52 -7.88
N PRO A 6 -21.60 -33.74 -7.78
CA PRO A 6 -21.60 -32.48 -7.04
C PRO A 6 -21.10 -32.71 -5.60
N GLY A 7 -20.06 -31.96 -5.24
CA GLY A 7 -19.39 -31.96 -3.95
C GLY A 7 -20.25 -31.33 -2.87
N LYS A 8 -20.00 -30.06 -2.54
CA LYS A 8 -20.81 -29.34 -1.52
C LYS A 8 -21.99 -28.64 -2.19
N HIS A 9 -23.11 -28.57 -1.49
CA HIS A 9 -24.26 -27.74 -1.86
C HIS A 9 -24.45 -26.65 -0.80
N PHE A 10 -24.85 -25.45 -1.22
CA PHE A 10 -25.07 -24.31 -0.35
C PHE A 10 -26.37 -23.60 -0.73
N ASP A 11 -27.17 -23.26 0.29
CA ASP A 11 -28.40 -22.48 0.21
C ASP A 11 -28.38 -21.44 1.35
N ILE A 12 -28.10 -20.19 1.02
CA ILE A 12 -27.95 -19.09 1.98
C ILE A 12 -28.74 -17.89 1.49
N ASN A 13 -29.89 -17.62 2.12
CA ASN A 13 -30.69 -16.42 1.88
C ASN A 13 -30.98 -16.15 0.37
N GLY A 14 -31.35 -17.20 -0.37
CA GLY A 14 -31.64 -17.10 -1.81
C GLY A 14 -30.42 -17.28 -2.72
N MET A 15 -29.20 -17.32 -2.18
CA MET A 15 -28.02 -17.80 -2.91
C MET A 15 -28.00 -19.34 -2.88
N LYS A 16 -28.14 -19.96 -4.06
CA LYS A 16 -27.99 -21.40 -4.23
C LYS A 16 -26.76 -21.70 -5.08
N GLY A 17 -26.00 -22.73 -4.73
CA GLY A 17 -24.91 -23.21 -5.56
C GLY A 17 -24.32 -24.53 -5.08
N TYR A 18 -23.31 -24.99 -5.78
CA TYR A 18 -22.59 -26.22 -5.48
C TYR A 18 -21.13 -26.15 -5.94
N SER A 19 -20.26 -26.99 -5.36
CA SER A 19 -18.90 -27.22 -5.85
C SER A 19 -18.81 -28.58 -6.52
N ALA A 20 -18.01 -28.75 -7.58
CA ALA A 20 -17.69 -30.05 -8.15
C ALA A 20 -16.42 -29.99 -9.01
N SER A 21 -15.92 -31.14 -9.46
CA SER A 21 -14.83 -31.22 -10.43
C SER A 21 -15.38 -31.57 -11.82
N PHE A 22 -15.14 -30.70 -12.78
CA PHE A 22 -15.60 -30.83 -14.16
C PHE A 22 -14.43 -30.61 -15.13
N ASP A 23 -14.53 -31.16 -16.34
CA ASP A 23 -13.65 -30.74 -17.42
C ASP A 23 -14.07 -29.38 -18.01
N ASP A 24 -13.16 -28.74 -18.76
CA ASP A 24 -13.38 -27.40 -19.32
C ASP A 24 -14.63 -27.30 -20.22
N ARG A 25 -15.03 -28.40 -20.86
CA ARG A 25 -16.22 -28.41 -21.72
C ARG A 25 -17.47 -28.35 -20.85
N THR A 26 -17.55 -29.19 -19.83
CA THR A 26 -18.67 -29.20 -18.89
C THR A 26 -18.77 -27.88 -18.13
N VAL A 27 -17.64 -27.26 -17.75
CA VAL A 27 -17.64 -25.91 -17.14
C VAL A 27 -18.27 -24.88 -18.08
N LYS A 28 -17.95 -24.90 -19.38
CA LYS A 28 -18.54 -23.97 -20.37
C LYS A 28 -20.02 -24.20 -20.59
N ASP A 29 -20.46 -25.46 -20.60
CA ASP A 29 -21.87 -25.81 -20.75
C ASP A 29 -22.67 -25.32 -19.52
N ILE A 30 -22.17 -25.54 -18.30
CA ILE A 30 -22.77 -25.02 -17.05
C ILE A 30 -22.79 -23.49 -17.03
N ALA A 31 -21.69 -22.84 -17.41
CA ALA A 31 -21.61 -21.37 -17.42
C ALA A 31 -22.53 -20.73 -18.48
N SER A 32 -23.00 -21.49 -19.46
CA SER A 32 -23.92 -21.03 -20.51
C SER A 32 -25.40 -21.25 -20.17
N ASP A 33 -25.71 -21.96 -19.08
CA ASP A 33 -27.09 -22.19 -18.63
C ASP A 33 -27.70 -20.89 -18.09
N PRO A 34 -28.86 -20.44 -18.58
CA PRO A 34 -29.48 -19.18 -18.13
C PRO A 34 -29.92 -19.19 -16.65
N THR A 35 -29.95 -20.34 -16.00
CA THR A 35 -30.23 -20.48 -14.56
C THR A 35 -28.98 -20.36 -13.68
N VAL A 36 -27.78 -20.38 -14.27
CA VAL A 36 -26.49 -20.23 -13.58
C VAL A 36 -26.04 -18.77 -13.63
N LYS A 37 -25.82 -18.18 -12.44
CA LYS A 37 -25.40 -16.77 -12.35
C LYS A 37 -23.92 -16.57 -12.72
N TYR A 38 -23.05 -17.48 -12.29
CA TYR A 38 -21.62 -17.50 -12.61
C TYR A 38 -21.01 -18.85 -12.24
N VAL A 39 -19.82 -19.13 -12.77
CA VAL A 39 -18.95 -20.25 -12.38
C VAL A 39 -17.58 -19.68 -12.04
N GLU A 40 -17.00 -20.12 -10.92
CA GLU A 40 -15.65 -19.74 -10.51
C GLU A 40 -14.86 -20.98 -10.03
N PRO A 41 -13.51 -20.98 -10.13
CA PRO A 41 -12.69 -22.01 -9.52
C PRO A 41 -12.88 -22.06 -8.00
N ASP A 42 -12.98 -23.27 -7.44
CA ASP A 42 -12.95 -23.45 -5.98
C ASP A 42 -11.53 -23.20 -5.45
N MET A 43 -11.42 -22.26 -4.51
CA MET A 43 -10.14 -21.77 -4.00
C MET A 43 -9.94 -22.22 -2.56
N VAL A 44 -8.70 -22.60 -2.22
CA VAL A 44 -8.36 -22.94 -0.83
C VAL A 44 -8.42 -21.69 0.04
N VAL A 45 -9.27 -21.70 1.06
CA VAL A 45 -9.31 -20.69 2.12
C VAL A 45 -8.54 -21.21 3.33
N ASN A 46 -7.58 -20.43 3.83
CA ASN A 46 -6.73 -20.80 4.97
C ASN A 46 -7.14 -20.05 6.24
N ALA A 47 -7.00 -20.68 7.41
CA ALA A 47 -7.11 -19.99 8.69
C ALA A 47 -5.93 -19.02 8.87
N THR A 48 -6.22 -17.78 9.26
CA THR A 48 -5.21 -16.77 9.55
C THR A 48 -4.65 -16.97 10.95
N ALA A 49 -3.32 -17.02 11.08
CA ALA A 49 -2.64 -16.99 12.37
C ALA A 49 -2.19 -15.56 12.66
N ASN A 50 -2.58 -15.01 13.80
CA ASN A 50 -2.10 -13.71 14.25
C ASN A 50 -0.75 -13.85 14.97
N VAL A 51 0.14 -12.89 14.72
CA VAL A 51 1.41 -12.70 15.43
C VAL A 51 1.28 -11.46 16.29
N VAL A 52 1.95 -11.46 17.45
CA VAL A 52 1.97 -10.33 18.39
C VAL A 52 3.41 -9.84 18.55
N GLN A 53 3.67 -8.60 18.14
CA GLN A 53 4.86 -7.87 18.54
C GLN A 53 4.54 -7.10 19.82
N ARG A 54 5.03 -7.62 20.95
CA ARG A 54 4.85 -6.98 22.25
C ARG A 54 5.64 -5.68 22.34
N ASN A 55 5.06 -4.67 22.99
CA ASN A 55 5.70 -3.35 23.16
C ASN A 55 6.25 -2.81 21.84
N ALA A 56 5.36 -2.68 20.85
CA ALA A 56 5.69 -2.18 19.54
C ALA A 56 6.43 -0.84 19.66
N PRO A 57 7.57 -0.67 18.97
CA PRO A 57 8.47 0.46 19.16
C PRO A 57 7.91 1.77 18.61
N SER A 58 6.90 1.68 17.75
CA SER A 58 6.14 2.83 17.25
C SER A 58 4.70 2.69 17.71
N TRP A 59 4.17 3.72 18.36
CA TRP A 59 2.78 3.74 18.84
C TRP A 59 1.78 3.59 17.70
N GLY A 60 2.16 3.97 16.48
CA GLY A 60 1.31 3.84 15.30
C GLY A 60 0.95 2.39 15.00
N LEU A 61 1.88 1.45 15.20
CA LEU A 61 1.64 0.02 14.97
C LEU A 61 0.56 -0.53 15.89
N SER A 62 0.70 -0.31 17.20
CA SER A 62 -0.31 -0.78 18.15
C SER A 62 -1.66 -0.11 17.89
N ARG A 63 -1.66 1.18 17.52
CA ARG A 63 -2.88 1.94 17.26
C ARG A 63 -3.68 1.40 16.09
N ILE A 64 -3.04 1.04 14.97
CA ILE A 64 -3.77 0.50 13.79
C ILE A 64 -4.32 -0.91 14.03
N SER A 65 -3.74 -1.67 14.97
CA SER A 65 -4.18 -3.04 15.28
C SER A 65 -5.17 -3.15 16.45
N SER A 66 -5.50 -2.05 17.12
CA SER A 66 -6.29 -2.07 18.35
C SER A 66 -7.35 -0.97 18.40
N LYS A 67 -8.54 -1.32 18.92
CA LYS A 67 -9.59 -0.35 19.31
C LYS A 67 -9.39 0.21 20.72
N LYS A 68 -8.55 -0.43 21.54
CA LYS A 68 -8.22 0.03 22.89
C LYS A 68 -7.17 1.14 22.81
N SER A 69 -7.55 2.33 23.25
CA SER A 69 -6.62 3.45 23.40
C SER A 69 -5.46 3.08 24.35
N GLY A 70 -4.25 3.52 24.00
CA GLY A 70 -3.03 3.21 24.76
C GLY A 70 -2.56 1.76 24.69
N ALA A 71 -3.08 0.93 23.77
CA ALA A 71 -2.51 -0.38 23.51
C ALA A 71 -1.04 -0.26 23.07
N THR A 72 -0.20 -1.19 23.51
CA THR A 72 1.25 -1.19 23.26
C THR A 72 1.68 -2.29 22.30
N ASP A 73 0.84 -3.30 22.09
CA ASP A 73 1.18 -4.45 21.27
C ASP A 73 0.65 -4.26 19.85
N TYR A 74 1.42 -4.74 18.87
CA TYR A 74 0.99 -4.80 17.47
C TYR A 74 0.57 -6.23 17.14
N VAL A 75 -0.71 -6.41 16.78
CA VAL A 75 -1.28 -7.69 16.38
C VAL A 75 -1.51 -7.66 14.87
N TYR A 76 -0.93 -8.62 14.15
CA TYR A 76 -0.98 -8.65 12.69
C TYR A 76 -1.06 -10.08 12.16
N ASP A 77 -1.56 -10.22 10.94
CA ASP A 77 -1.63 -11.50 10.26
C ASP A 77 -0.22 -12.03 9.91
N SER A 78 0.00 -13.34 10.11
CA SER A 78 1.30 -14.00 9.90
C SER A 78 1.83 -13.96 8.46
N THR A 79 0.98 -13.71 7.45
CA THR A 79 1.43 -13.45 6.08
C THR A 79 2.18 -12.12 6.00
N ALA A 80 1.85 -11.14 6.85
CA ALA A 80 2.54 -9.86 7.00
C ALA A 80 2.91 -9.16 5.68
N GLY A 81 2.07 -9.28 4.65
CA GLY A 81 2.30 -8.68 3.32
C GLY A 81 3.30 -9.43 2.44
N GLU A 82 3.60 -10.70 2.74
CA GLU A 82 4.45 -11.55 1.91
C GLU A 82 3.96 -11.61 0.46
N GLY A 83 4.87 -11.37 -0.49
CA GLY A 83 4.56 -11.30 -1.93
C GLY A 83 4.00 -9.96 -2.42
N ILE A 84 3.86 -8.96 -1.54
CA ILE A 84 3.53 -7.57 -1.91
C ILE A 84 4.81 -6.78 -2.16
N VAL A 85 4.80 -5.98 -3.22
CA VAL A 85 5.87 -5.03 -3.57
C VAL A 85 5.41 -3.61 -3.26
N VAL A 86 6.15 -2.91 -2.42
CA VAL A 86 5.90 -1.49 -2.11
C VAL A 86 6.87 -0.63 -2.90
N TYR A 87 6.38 0.34 -3.66
CA TYR A 87 7.20 1.38 -4.29
C TYR A 87 7.22 2.60 -3.38
N GLY A 88 8.39 2.86 -2.77
CA GLY A 88 8.63 4.07 -1.97
C GLY A 88 9.06 5.21 -2.88
N VAL A 89 8.12 6.08 -3.25
CA VAL A 89 8.33 7.23 -4.14
C VAL A 89 8.65 8.46 -3.30
N ASP A 90 9.94 8.72 -3.09
CA ASP A 90 10.41 9.63 -2.03
C ASP A 90 11.85 10.15 -2.26
N THR A 91 12.61 10.48 -1.20
CA THR A 91 14.00 10.95 -1.22
C THR A 91 15.05 9.87 -1.49
N GLY A 92 14.62 8.63 -1.74
CA GLY A 92 15.46 7.43 -1.78
C GLY A 92 15.23 6.55 -0.55
N ILE A 93 15.93 5.42 -0.49
CA ILE A 93 15.88 4.51 0.68
C ILE A 93 17.32 4.05 0.94
N ASP A 94 17.74 4.02 2.21
CA ASP A 94 18.89 3.24 2.63
C ASP A 94 18.55 1.75 2.57
N ILE A 95 18.68 1.17 1.38
CA ILE A 95 18.30 -0.21 1.11
C ILE A 95 19.13 -1.25 1.90
N LYS A 96 20.23 -0.82 2.52
CA LYS A 96 21.09 -1.69 3.35
C LYS A 96 20.72 -1.64 4.83
N HIS A 97 19.81 -0.74 5.22
CA HIS A 97 19.41 -0.62 6.61
C HIS A 97 18.88 -1.95 7.16
N ALA A 98 19.37 -2.36 8.33
CA ALA A 98 19.10 -3.67 8.90
C ALA A 98 17.60 -3.97 9.08
N ASP A 99 16.78 -2.94 9.25
CA ASP A 99 15.34 -3.10 9.40
C ASP A 99 14.63 -3.66 8.16
N PHE A 100 15.19 -3.49 6.97
CA PHE A 100 14.65 -4.10 5.76
C PHE A 100 15.05 -5.57 5.62
N GLY A 101 16.13 -6.02 6.25
CA GLY A 101 16.57 -7.41 6.23
C GLY A 101 16.80 -7.95 4.81
N GLY A 102 17.29 -7.11 3.90
CA GLY A 102 17.52 -7.47 2.49
C GLY A 102 16.29 -7.43 1.58
N ARG A 103 15.13 -6.96 2.08
CA ARG A 103 13.88 -6.83 1.30
C ARG A 103 13.72 -5.47 0.61
N ALA A 104 14.72 -4.59 0.72
CA ALA A 104 14.76 -3.30 0.04
C ALA A 104 15.74 -3.36 -1.14
N GLU A 105 15.34 -2.80 -2.27
CA GLU A 105 16.19 -2.71 -3.46
C GLU A 105 16.05 -1.36 -4.17
N TRP A 106 17.06 -1.00 -4.97
CA TRP A 106 17.02 0.21 -5.78
C TRP A 106 16.20 0.00 -7.04
N GLY A 107 15.31 0.95 -7.34
CA GLY A 107 14.56 1.01 -8.58
C GLY A 107 15.12 2.07 -9.53
N THR A 108 14.67 3.31 -9.35
CA THR A 108 15.07 4.45 -10.19
C THR A 108 15.38 5.68 -9.35
N ASN A 109 16.17 6.59 -9.93
CA ASN A 109 16.40 7.93 -9.43
C ASN A 109 16.14 8.92 -10.57
N THR A 110 15.15 9.77 -10.38
CA THR A 110 14.81 10.86 -11.30
C THR A 110 15.09 12.23 -10.67
N ALA A 111 15.54 12.27 -9.41
CA ALA A 111 15.76 13.49 -8.65
C ALA A 111 17.12 14.12 -8.96
N ASP A 112 18.17 13.29 -8.95
CA ASP A 112 19.57 13.71 -9.03
C ASP A 112 20.45 12.54 -9.55
N ASN A 113 21.75 12.61 -9.30
CA ASN A 113 22.74 11.62 -9.74
C ASN A 113 23.27 10.73 -8.59
N ASP A 114 22.68 10.80 -7.40
CA ASP A 114 23.14 10.05 -6.23
C ASP A 114 22.09 9.06 -5.71
N ASN A 115 22.40 7.77 -5.81
CA ASN A 115 21.52 6.69 -5.35
C ASN A 115 21.70 6.44 -3.84
N THR A 116 21.38 7.47 -3.07
CA THR A 116 21.33 7.45 -1.60
C THR A 116 20.06 8.15 -1.12
N ASP A 117 19.64 7.82 0.10
CA ASP A 117 18.69 8.65 0.82
C ASP A 117 19.44 9.73 1.62
N GLY A 118 19.83 10.81 0.93
CA GLY A 118 20.53 11.94 1.55
C GLY A 118 19.68 12.79 2.49
N ASN A 119 18.36 12.54 2.57
CA ASN A 119 17.43 13.27 3.43
C ASN A 119 17.01 12.44 4.65
N GLY A 120 16.72 11.15 4.43
CA GLY A 120 16.24 10.20 5.43
C GLY A 120 14.72 10.03 5.49
N HIS A 121 13.96 10.92 4.85
CA HIS A 121 12.50 10.85 4.81
C HIS A 121 12.00 9.56 4.13
N GLY A 122 12.55 9.19 2.98
CA GLY A 122 12.14 7.98 2.26
C GLY A 122 12.46 6.68 3.01
N THR A 123 13.58 6.61 3.74
CA THR A 123 13.89 5.47 4.62
C THR A 123 12.91 5.38 5.79
N HIS A 124 12.53 6.52 6.36
CA HIS A 124 11.55 6.60 7.45
C HIS A 124 10.17 6.11 7.00
N THR A 125 9.68 6.59 5.85
CA THR A 125 8.37 6.21 5.30
C THR A 125 8.36 4.75 4.85
N ALA A 126 9.41 4.29 4.15
CA ALA A 126 9.55 2.92 3.72
C ALA A 126 9.61 1.93 4.89
N SER A 127 10.38 2.24 5.95
CA SER A 127 10.47 1.36 7.12
C SER A 127 9.17 1.32 7.94
N THR A 128 8.38 2.40 7.94
CA THR A 128 7.02 2.39 8.51
C THR A 128 6.10 1.45 7.73
N ALA A 129 6.28 1.32 6.42
CA ALA A 129 5.50 0.39 5.61
C ALA A 129 5.99 -1.06 5.76
N VAL A 130 7.29 -1.33 5.57
CA VAL A 130 7.82 -2.69 5.35
C VAL A 130 8.90 -3.15 6.34
N GLY A 131 9.33 -2.29 7.25
CA GLY A 131 10.38 -2.59 8.23
C GLY A 131 10.05 -3.80 9.10
N SER A 132 11.05 -4.60 9.46
CA SER A 132 10.87 -5.77 10.32
C SER A 132 10.45 -5.37 11.74
N LYS A 133 11.02 -4.28 12.25
CA LYS A 133 10.82 -3.72 13.57
C LYS A 133 9.72 -2.67 13.56
N PHE A 134 9.76 -1.73 12.61
CA PHE A 134 8.86 -0.57 12.57
C PHE A 134 7.70 -0.72 11.59
N GLY A 135 7.74 -1.70 10.69
CA GLY A 135 6.79 -1.82 9.59
C GLY A 135 5.48 -2.50 9.94
N VAL A 136 4.45 -2.13 9.18
CA VAL A 136 3.13 -2.79 9.15
C VAL A 136 3.22 -4.12 8.39
N ALA A 137 3.67 -4.08 7.13
CA ALA A 137 3.82 -5.24 6.25
C ALA A 137 5.24 -5.84 6.36
N LYS A 138 5.49 -6.51 7.49
CA LYS A 138 6.84 -6.98 7.90
C LYS A 138 7.49 -8.02 6.99
N LYS A 139 6.78 -8.56 6.00
CA LYS A 139 7.31 -9.50 4.99
C LYS A 139 7.17 -9.00 3.54
N ALA A 140 6.63 -7.80 3.33
CA ALA A 140 6.62 -7.18 2.00
C ALA A 140 8.04 -6.76 1.57
N SER A 141 8.25 -6.59 0.28
CA SER A 141 9.47 -5.95 -0.26
C SER A 141 9.23 -4.48 -0.56
N VAL A 142 10.32 -3.70 -0.65
CA VAL A 142 10.26 -2.30 -1.05
C VAL A 142 11.26 -1.98 -2.15
N VAL A 143 10.82 -1.20 -3.14
CA VAL A 143 11.62 -0.66 -4.23
C VAL A 143 11.77 0.84 -4.04
N ALA A 144 13.01 1.32 -3.99
CA ALA A 144 13.32 2.74 -3.87
C ALA A 144 13.11 3.46 -5.21
N VAL A 145 12.20 4.44 -5.22
CA VAL A 145 11.92 5.31 -6.37
C VAL A 145 12.22 6.74 -5.94
N LYS A 146 13.45 7.19 -6.18
CA LYS A 146 13.92 8.51 -5.73
C LYS A 146 13.44 9.59 -6.69
N VAL A 147 12.57 10.47 -6.19
CA VAL A 147 12.00 11.61 -6.93
C VAL A 147 12.25 12.95 -6.23
N LEU A 148 12.76 12.92 -5.00
CA LEU A 148 13.17 14.07 -4.20
C LEU A 148 14.68 14.02 -3.91
N GLY A 149 15.33 15.18 -3.94
CA GLY A 149 16.74 15.34 -3.60
C GLY A 149 17.02 15.25 -2.10
N ALA A 150 18.28 15.43 -1.71
CA ALA A 150 18.70 15.43 -0.30
C ALA A 150 18.06 16.57 0.53
N ASP A 151 17.62 17.64 -0.13
CA ASP A 151 16.87 18.75 0.48
C ASP A 151 15.36 18.44 0.66
N GLY A 152 14.91 17.25 0.27
CA GLY A 152 13.50 16.85 0.35
C GLY A 152 12.62 17.46 -0.75
N SER A 153 13.22 18.08 -1.78
CA SER A 153 12.49 18.76 -2.85
C SER A 153 12.64 18.05 -4.19
N GLY A 154 11.63 18.21 -5.04
CA GLY A 154 11.62 17.68 -6.40
C GLY A 154 10.53 18.34 -7.25
N THR A 155 10.66 18.21 -8.55
CA THR A 155 9.72 18.79 -9.52
C THR A 155 8.61 17.81 -9.87
N ASN A 156 7.44 18.32 -10.28
CA ASN A 156 6.33 17.48 -10.73
C ASN A 156 6.75 16.51 -11.86
N SER A 157 7.62 16.92 -12.79
CA SER A 157 8.09 16.06 -13.87
C SER A 157 8.92 14.89 -13.36
N GLN A 158 9.76 15.09 -12.33
CA GLN A 158 10.55 14.02 -11.72
C GLN A 158 9.65 13.02 -11.00
N VAL A 159 8.69 13.52 -10.21
CA VAL A 159 7.71 12.67 -9.52
C VAL A 159 6.87 11.86 -10.53
N ILE A 160 6.41 12.48 -11.61
CA ILE A 160 5.67 11.79 -12.67
C ILE A 160 6.52 10.73 -13.38
N ALA A 161 7.79 11.02 -13.66
CA ALA A 161 8.71 10.05 -14.24
C ALA A 161 8.95 8.84 -13.30
N GLY A 162 9.06 9.08 -11.99
CA GLY A 162 9.14 8.01 -10.99
C GLY A 162 7.88 7.15 -10.93
N MET A 163 6.69 7.76 -10.98
CA MET A 163 5.41 7.03 -11.05
C MET A 163 5.32 6.16 -12.31
N ASP A 164 5.67 6.70 -13.48
CA ASP A 164 5.67 5.96 -14.74
C ASP A 164 6.62 4.76 -14.70
N TRP A 165 7.84 4.96 -14.20
CA TRP A 165 8.81 3.88 -14.03
C TRP A 165 8.28 2.78 -13.11
N ALA A 166 7.72 3.14 -11.94
CA ALA A 166 7.21 2.18 -10.97
C ALA A 166 6.03 1.35 -11.52
N VAL A 167 5.14 1.97 -12.31
CA VAL A 167 4.05 1.24 -13.00
C VAL A 167 4.61 0.24 -14.02
N LYS A 168 5.65 0.61 -14.77
CA LYS A 168 6.29 -0.29 -15.74
C LYS A 168 7.02 -1.45 -15.06
N ASP A 169 7.73 -1.17 -13.97
CA ASP A 169 8.43 -2.18 -13.18
C ASP A 169 7.44 -3.15 -12.49
N SER A 170 6.32 -2.64 -11.94
CA SER A 170 5.25 -3.47 -11.38
C SER A 170 4.68 -4.45 -12.39
N LYS A 171 4.52 -4.02 -13.65
CA LYS A 171 4.07 -4.89 -14.75
C LYS A 171 5.13 -5.90 -15.15
N SER A 172 6.40 -5.49 -15.30
CA SER A 172 7.48 -6.39 -15.73
C SER A 172 7.72 -7.52 -14.72
N ARG A 173 7.49 -7.26 -13.42
CA ARG A 173 7.56 -8.24 -12.34
C ARG A 173 6.36 -9.18 -12.25
N GLY A 174 5.30 -8.93 -13.00
CA GLY A 174 4.01 -9.61 -12.79
C GLY A 174 3.39 -9.30 -11.42
N ALA A 175 3.75 -8.15 -10.82
CA ALA A 175 3.27 -7.70 -9.52
C ALA A 175 2.02 -6.80 -9.62
N THR A 176 1.44 -6.64 -10.82
CA THR A 176 0.16 -5.92 -10.97
C THR A 176 -0.93 -6.56 -10.09
N GLY A 177 -1.63 -5.76 -9.29
CA GLY A 177 -2.57 -6.23 -8.26
C GLY A 177 -1.91 -6.72 -6.95
N LYS A 178 -0.58 -6.76 -6.87
CA LYS A 178 0.23 -7.05 -5.68
C LYS A 178 1.22 -5.92 -5.38
N SER A 179 0.96 -4.73 -5.92
CA SER A 179 1.82 -3.56 -5.80
C SER A 179 1.11 -2.42 -5.09
N VAL A 180 1.82 -1.81 -4.15
CA VAL A 180 1.43 -0.58 -3.46
C VAL A 180 2.45 0.49 -3.83
N MET A 181 2.00 1.70 -4.11
CA MET A 181 2.84 2.88 -4.25
C MET A 181 2.55 3.81 -3.08
N ASN A 182 3.59 4.21 -2.35
CA ASN A 182 3.48 5.18 -1.26
C ASN A 182 4.18 6.48 -1.68
N MET A 183 3.43 7.57 -1.65
CA MET A 183 3.91 8.93 -1.93
C MET A 183 3.66 9.82 -0.72
N SER A 184 4.63 9.86 0.20
CA SER A 184 4.59 10.72 1.38
C SER A 184 5.07 12.14 1.03
N LEU A 185 4.53 12.70 -0.05
CA LEU A 185 4.91 13.98 -0.61
C LEU A 185 3.68 14.70 -1.15
N GLY A 186 3.82 15.99 -1.37
CA GLY A 186 2.76 16.80 -1.95
C GLY A 186 3.22 18.21 -2.26
N GLY A 187 2.37 18.92 -2.99
CA GLY A 187 2.57 20.34 -3.29
C GLY A 187 1.26 20.97 -3.73
N ALA A 188 1.35 22.20 -4.25
CA ALA A 188 0.20 22.90 -4.81
C ALA A 188 -0.49 22.07 -5.92
N PHE A 189 -1.79 22.30 -6.09
CA PHE A 189 -2.59 21.62 -7.10
C PHE A 189 -1.91 21.61 -8.48
N SER A 190 -1.87 20.42 -9.08
CA SER A 190 -1.34 20.18 -10.40
C SER A 190 -2.19 19.15 -11.12
N ARG A 191 -2.88 19.58 -12.18
CA ARG A 191 -3.70 18.69 -13.02
C ARG A 191 -2.88 17.51 -13.55
N ALA A 192 -1.66 17.78 -14.03
CA ALA A 192 -0.78 16.73 -14.56
C ALA A 192 -0.38 15.70 -13.49
N MET A 193 -0.15 16.15 -12.25
CA MET A 193 0.16 15.25 -11.14
C MET A 193 -1.05 14.37 -10.80
N ASN A 194 -2.24 14.95 -10.73
CA ASN A 194 -3.47 14.21 -10.44
C ASN A 194 -3.82 13.20 -11.54
N ASP A 195 -3.68 13.59 -12.81
CA ASP A 195 -3.92 12.70 -13.95
C ASP A 195 -2.93 11.52 -13.94
N ALA A 196 -1.66 11.77 -13.61
CA ALA A 196 -0.66 10.72 -13.47
C ALA A 196 -0.99 9.77 -12.31
N ALA A 197 -1.30 10.30 -11.13
CA ALA A 197 -1.69 9.51 -9.96
C ALA A 197 -2.95 8.67 -10.21
N ALA A 198 -3.97 9.23 -10.87
CA ALA A 198 -5.16 8.48 -11.26
C ALA A 198 -4.84 7.34 -12.25
N ASN A 199 -3.86 7.53 -13.14
CA ASN A 199 -3.41 6.50 -14.06
C ASN A 199 -2.56 5.42 -13.39
N VAL A 200 -1.84 5.71 -12.30
CA VAL A 200 -1.20 4.69 -11.45
C VAL A 200 -2.28 3.75 -10.90
N VAL A 201 -3.36 4.28 -10.33
CA VAL A 201 -4.46 3.47 -9.78
C VAL A 201 -5.11 2.62 -10.87
N LYS A 202 -5.43 3.21 -12.03
CA LYS A 202 -6.00 2.48 -13.18
C LYS A 202 -5.09 1.35 -13.70
N SER A 203 -3.78 1.43 -13.44
CA SER A 203 -2.84 0.38 -13.82
C SER A 203 -2.89 -0.86 -12.93
N GLY A 204 -3.66 -0.84 -11.84
CA GLY A 204 -3.76 -1.93 -10.87
C GLY A 204 -2.74 -1.84 -9.73
N VAL A 205 -2.18 -0.65 -9.49
CA VAL A 205 -1.31 -0.35 -8.34
C VAL A 205 -2.10 0.45 -7.33
N PHE A 206 -2.18 -0.01 -6.08
CA PHE A 206 -2.81 0.78 -5.01
C PHE A 206 -1.92 1.98 -4.68
N LEU A 207 -2.48 3.20 -4.65
CA LEU A 207 -1.71 4.42 -4.42
C LEU A 207 -2.15 5.11 -3.13
N SER A 208 -1.23 5.17 -2.16
CA SER A 208 -1.36 5.91 -0.91
C SER A 208 -0.61 7.23 -1.01
N VAL A 209 -1.28 8.34 -0.67
CA VAL A 209 -0.71 9.70 -0.74
C VAL A 209 -0.95 10.46 0.56
N ALA A 210 -0.02 11.33 0.94
CA ALA A 210 -0.23 12.22 2.07
C ALA A 210 -1.23 13.35 1.71
N ALA A 211 -2.11 13.72 2.64
CA ALA A 211 -3.01 14.86 2.47
C ALA A 211 -2.24 16.20 2.38
N GLY A 212 -1.07 16.29 3.01
CA GLY A 212 -0.23 17.48 3.15
C GLY A 212 -0.26 18.06 4.57
N ASN A 213 0.61 19.05 4.84
CA ASN A 213 0.95 19.49 6.19
C ASN A 213 0.80 21.01 6.38
N GLU A 214 -0.14 21.65 5.67
CA GLU A 214 -0.33 23.10 5.67
C GLU A 214 -1.62 23.54 6.40
N ALA A 215 -2.29 22.62 7.10
CA ALA A 215 -3.57 22.84 7.78
C ALA A 215 -4.63 23.49 6.87
N GLN A 216 -4.74 23.00 5.64
CA GLN A 216 -5.69 23.49 4.63
C GLN A 216 -6.55 22.36 4.04
N ASP A 217 -7.48 22.73 3.15
CA ASP A 217 -8.25 21.76 2.38
C ASP A 217 -7.33 21.03 1.37
N ALA A 218 -7.22 19.70 1.50
CA ALA A 218 -6.42 18.82 0.66
C ALA A 218 -6.87 18.80 -0.81
N SER A 219 -8.06 19.31 -1.12
CA SER A 219 -8.48 19.51 -2.52
C SER A 219 -7.59 20.53 -3.26
N ASN A 220 -6.85 21.37 -2.52
CA ASN A 220 -5.90 22.34 -3.08
C ASN A 220 -4.48 21.78 -3.29
N SER A 221 -4.22 20.53 -2.92
CA SER A 221 -2.90 19.90 -3.03
C SER A 221 -2.91 18.69 -3.96
N SER A 222 -1.76 18.39 -4.55
CA SER A 222 -1.55 17.22 -5.41
C SER A 222 -0.37 16.39 -4.90
N PRO A 223 -0.44 15.06 -4.98
CA PRO A 223 -1.51 14.23 -5.58
C PRO A 223 -2.74 13.99 -4.68
N ALA A 224 -2.83 14.59 -3.49
CA ALA A 224 -3.94 14.36 -2.53
C ALA A 224 -5.35 14.57 -3.11
N SER A 225 -5.52 15.52 -4.03
CA SER A 225 -6.81 15.79 -4.70
C SER A 225 -7.08 14.92 -5.93
N ALA A 226 -6.20 13.97 -6.26
CA ALA A 226 -6.37 13.10 -7.41
C ALA A 226 -7.53 12.10 -7.18
N PRO A 227 -8.32 11.76 -8.21
CA PRO A 227 -9.40 10.79 -8.04
C PRO A 227 -8.86 9.37 -7.85
N ASN A 228 -9.51 8.61 -6.97
CA ASN A 228 -9.25 7.18 -6.69
C ASN A 228 -7.91 6.87 -6.02
N VAL A 229 -7.12 7.87 -5.61
CA VAL A 229 -5.99 7.64 -4.70
C VAL A 229 -6.51 7.50 -3.27
N CYS A 230 -5.73 6.90 -2.39
CA CYS A 230 -6.04 6.84 -0.96
C CYS A 230 -5.29 7.97 -0.24
N THR A 231 -5.99 9.04 0.08
CA THR A 231 -5.44 10.24 0.71
C THR A 231 -5.51 10.14 2.23
N ILE A 232 -4.34 10.21 2.86
CA ILE A 232 -4.16 9.93 4.28
C ILE A 232 -3.85 11.22 5.05
N ALA A 233 -4.68 11.55 6.03
CA ALA A 233 -4.43 12.62 7.00
C ALA A 233 -3.74 12.07 8.26
N ALA A 234 -3.06 12.94 9.01
CA ALA A 234 -2.30 12.55 10.18
C ALA A 234 -3.10 12.68 11.49
N SER A 235 -3.10 11.61 12.30
CA SER A 235 -3.60 11.62 13.67
C SER A 235 -2.47 11.64 14.70
N THR A 236 -2.80 12.05 15.92
CA THR A 236 -1.95 11.97 17.10
C THR A 236 -2.19 10.67 17.88
N ASN A 237 -1.33 10.41 18.86
CA ASN A 237 -1.49 9.28 19.79
C ASN A 237 -2.72 9.38 20.71
N SER A 238 -3.40 10.53 20.73
CA SER A 238 -4.61 10.79 21.50
C SER A 238 -5.88 10.74 20.64
N ASP A 239 -5.82 10.13 19.44
CA ASP A 239 -6.92 10.06 18.47
C ASP A 239 -7.43 11.43 17.97
N GLY A 240 -6.63 12.48 18.16
CA GLY A 240 -6.90 13.80 17.61
C GLY A 240 -6.28 13.97 16.22
N SER A 241 -6.78 14.95 15.47
CA SER A 241 -6.11 15.43 14.25
C SER A 241 -4.76 16.06 14.62
N ALA A 242 -3.70 15.74 13.88
CA ALA A 242 -2.47 16.51 13.99
C ALA A 242 -2.74 17.96 13.55
N SER A 243 -2.15 18.94 14.25
CA SER A 243 -2.44 20.36 14.00
C SER A 243 -2.03 20.86 12.62
N PHE A 244 -1.06 20.17 11.98
CA PHE A 244 -0.55 20.52 10.66
C PHE A 244 -1.29 19.81 9.53
N THR A 245 -2.03 18.73 9.78
CA THR A 245 -2.56 17.92 8.68
C THR A 245 -3.57 18.68 7.85
N ASN A 246 -3.50 18.52 6.54
CA ASN A 246 -4.58 18.92 5.67
C ASN A 246 -5.82 18.07 5.94
N PHE A 247 -6.98 18.61 5.59
CA PHE A 247 -8.31 18.08 5.86
C PHE A 247 -9.21 18.24 4.62
N GLY A 248 -10.49 17.84 4.72
CA GLY A 248 -11.48 18.10 3.67
C GLY A 248 -12.04 16.81 3.07
N SER A 249 -12.90 16.97 2.06
CA SER A 249 -13.71 15.88 1.50
C SER A 249 -12.90 14.86 0.68
N VAL A 250 -11.68 15.21 0.28
CA VAL A 250 -10.79 14.31 -0.47
C VAL A 250 -9.92 13.43 0.44
N VAL A 251 -9.99 13.60 1.76
CA VAL A 251 -9.30 12.72 2.72
C VAL A 251 -10.12 11.46 2.93
N ASP A 252 -9.52 10.30 2.70
CA ASP A 252 -10.19 9.00 2.88
C ASP A 252 -10.15 8.53 4.33
N LEU A 253 -8.99 8.67 4.99
CA LEU A 253 -8.82 8.24 6.37
C LEU A 253 -7.68 8.96 7.09
N TYR A 254 -7.69 8.81 8.41
CA TYR A 254 -6.61 9.26 9.29
C TYR A 254 -5.75 8.07 9.72
N ALA A 255 -4.43 8.27 9.73
CA ALA A 255 -3.46 7.30 10.24
C ALA A 255 -2.48 7.97 11.21
N PRO A 256 -1.83 7.20 12.10
CA PRO A 256 -0.77 7.71 12.97
C PRO A 256 0.31 8.47 12.18
N GLY A 257 0.42 9.78 12.41
CA GLY A 257 1.31 10.64 11.62
C GLY A 257 2.09 11.68 12.41
N LYS A 258 1.94 11.71 13.74
CA LYS A 258 2.73 12.58 14.63
C LYS A 258 3.64 11.75 15.53
N ASP A 259 4.90 12.17 15.65
CA ASP A 259 5.92 11.56 16.51
C ASP A 259 6.06 10.04 16.24
N ILE A 260 6.15 9.67 14.95
CA ILE A 260 6.27 8.28 14.50
C ILE A 260 7.74 7.85 14.52
N THR A 261 8.03 6.81 15.30
CA THR A 261 9.36 6.18 15.31
C THR A 261 9.48 5.21 14.14
N ALA A 262 10.53 5.38 13.34
CA ALA A 262 10.87 4.50 12.22
C ALA A 262 12.39 4.44 12.03
N ALA A 263 12.86 3.71 11.00
CA ALA A 263 14.27 3.70 10.64
C ALA A 263 14.71 5.05 10.04
N PHE A 264 16.01 5.32 10.11
CA PHE A 264 16.67 6.46 9.48
C PHE A 264 18.01 5.97 8.92
N PRO A 265 18.55 6.55 7.83
CA PRO A 265 19.83 6.10 7.26
C PRO A 265 20.96 6.07 8.30
N GLY A 266 21.87 5.07 8.20
CA GLY A 266 22.97 4.90 9.16
C GLY A 266 24.03 3.87 8.76
#